data_AF-A0A645GAJ8-F1
#
_entry.id   AF-A0A645GAJ8-F1
#
_cell.length_a   1.000
_cell.length_b   1.000
_cell.length_c   1.000
_cell.angle_alpha   90.00
_cell.angle_beta   90.00
_cell.angle_gamma   90.00
#
_symmetry.space_group_name_H-M   'P 1'
#
loop_
_entity.id
_entity.type
_entity.pdbx_description
1 polymer ?
#
loop_
_entity_poly.entity_id
_entity_poly.type
_entity_poly.pdbx_seq_one_letter_code
_entity_poly.pdbx_strand_id
1 'polypeptide(L)'
;MEIERIIVGVLSGRGLDLMREQNREVDCEYFIPNMLYWFTESLLFPFIGGDSVSGEIGDRDYPPSINLILPYQYPKYLHGAPPPAIRQYSRVALKNALTVMTVLEERYLKLQGTSLTLRRLGEALVRPRLPDKGANVEYDLNALASSCLKDDIRQMRRISTAEDV
;
A
#
# COMPACT_ATOMS: atom_id res chain seq x y z
N MET A 1 -7.81 36.33 -5.86
CA MET A 1 -8.05 35.50 -7.05
C MET A 1 -9.32 34.74 -6.79
N GLU A 2 -10.36 34.96 -7.60
CA GLU A 2 -11.64 34.27 -7.47
C GLU A 2 -11.59 33.02 -8.37
N ILE A 3 -11.96 31.85 -7.83
CA ILE A 3 -11.97 30.61 -8.60
C ILE A 3 -13.32 30.56 -9.31
N GLU A 4 -13.31 30.81 -10.63
CA GLU A 4 -14.53 30.77 -11.46
C GLU A 4 -15.10 29.35 -11.55
N ARG A 5 -14.23 28.35 -11.76
CA ARG A 5 -14.65 26.95 -11.91
C ARG A 5 -13.55 25.96 -11.55
N ILE A 6 -13.96 24.81 -11.00
CA ILE A 6 -13.08 23.67 -10.71
C ILE A 6 -13.34 22.58 -11.75
N ILE A 7 -12.28 22.02 -12.35
CA ILE A 7 -12.38 20.88 -13.28
C ILE A 7 -11.66 19.69 -12.66
N VAL A 8 -12.35 18.55 -12.55
CA VAL A 8 -11.80 17.31 -11.98
C VAL A 8 -11.93 16.13 -12.94
N GLY A 9 -11.00 15.19 -12.90
CA GLY A 9 -11.14 13.95 -13.68
C GLY A 9 -12.30 13.08 -13.18
N VAL A 10 -12.47 12.98 -11.86
CA VAL A 10 -13.52 12.17 -11.24
C VAL A 10 -14.21 12.98 -10.15
N LEU A 11 -15.54 13.00 -10.16
CA LEU A 11 -16.37 13.64 -9.15
C LEU A 11 -17.24 12.61 -8.43
N SER A 12 -17.17 12.58 -7.11
CA SER A 12 -18.08 11.76 -6.28
C SER A 12 -19.35 12.53 -5.94
N GLY A 13 -20.43 11.84 -5.54
CA GLY A 13 -21.63 12.49 -5.03
C GLY A 13 -21.34 13.42 -3.83
N ARG A 14 -20.56 12.92 -2.86
CA ARG A 14 -20.07 13.72 -1.72
C ARG A 14 -19.25 14.94 -2.15
N GLY A 15 -18.43 14.80 -3.18
CA GLY A 15 -17.66 15.90 -3.76
C GLY A 15 -18.55 16.96 -4.40
N LEU A 16 -19.60 16.55 -5.12
CA LEU A 16 -20.58 17.46 -5.71
C LEU A 16 -21.36 18.23 -4.64
N ASP A 17 -21.77 17.56 -3.57
CA ASP A 17 -22.47 18.20 -2.45
C ASP A 17 -21.57 19.25 -1.76
N LEU A 18 -20.29 18.93 -1.53
CA LEU A 18 -19.32 19.88 -0.98
C LEU A 18 -19.14 21.14 -1.86
N MET A 19 -19.14 20.98 -3.19
CA MET A 19 -19.01 22.12 -4.11
C MET A 19 -20.26 23.02 -4.09
N ARG A 20 -21.45 22.41 -3.97
CA ARG A 20 -22.71 23.15 -3.79
C ARG A 20 -22.73 23.94 -2.50
N GLU A 21 -22.30 23.35 -1.38
CA GLU A 21 -22.19 24.03 -0.09
C GLU A 21 -21.22 25.23 -0.14
N GLN A 22 -20.14 25.12 -0.93
CA GLN A 22 -19.16 26.18 -1.10
C GLN A 22 -19.52 27.21 -2.19
N ASN A 23 -20.68 27.08 -2.84
CA ASN A 23 -21.08 27.87 -4.01
C ASN A 23 -19.99 27.91 -5.10
N ARG A 24 -19.40 26.75 -5.39
CA ARG A 24 -18.37 26.58 -6.43
C ARG A 24 -18.89 25.77 -7.60
N GLU A 25 -18.66 26.27 -8.80
CA GLU A 25 -18.93 25.49 -10.00
C GLU A 25 -17.88 24.39 -10.17
N VAL A 26 -18.34 23.17 -10.47
CA VAL A 26 -17.48 22.01 -10.72
C VAL A 26 -17.93 21.26 -11.97
N ASP A 27 -16.98 20.99 -12.85
CA ASP A 27 -17.15 20.11 -14.00
C ASP A 27 -16.28 18.86 -13.83
N CYS A 28 -16.72 17.74 -14.42
CA CYS A 28 -15.96 16.50 -14.38
C CYS A 28 -16.07 15.66 -15.64
N GLU A 29 -15.03 14.87 -15.93
CA GLU A 29 -15.08 13.85 -16.97
C GLU A 29 -15.95 12.66 -16.53
N TYR A 30 -15.74 12.16 -15.31
CA TYR A 30 -16.48 11.01 -14.78
C TYR A 30 -17.19 11.35 -13.47
N PHE A 31 -18.51 11.18 -13.44
CA PHE A 31 -19.30 11.28 -12.21
C PHE A 31 -19.60 9.90 -11.62
N ILE A 32 -19.13 9.65 -10.39
CA ILE A 32 -19.34 8.39 -9.66
C ILE A 32 -20.12 8.70 -8.36
N PRO A 33 -21.46 8.69 -8.40
CA PRO A 33 -22.28 9.19 -7.28
C PRO A 33 -21.99 8.44 -5.97
N ASN A 34 -21.93 7.10 -6.03
CA ASN A 34 -21.79 6.24 -4.86
C ASN A 34 -20.36 5.70 -4.68
N MET A 35 -19.36 6.56 -4.82
CA MET A 35 -17.96 6.18 -4.57
C MET A 35 -17.73 5.94 -3.08
N LEU A 36 -17.60 4.67 -2.70
CA LEU A 36 -17.33 4.27 -1.32
C LEU A 36 -15.87 4.48 -0.94
N TYR A 37 -14.95 3.98 -1.78
CA TYR A 37 -13.52 4.04 -1.55
C TYR A 37 -12.74 4.27 -2.85
N TRP A 38 -11.59 4.93 -2.74
CA TRP A 38 -10.60 5.10 -3.79
C TRP A 38 -9.23 4.78 -3.20
N PHE A 39 -8.46 3.92 -3.88
CA PHE A 39 -7.16 3.47 -3.39
C PHE A 39 -6.06 3.86 -4.36
N THR A 40 -4.93 4.30 -3.81
CA THR A 40 -3.68 4.30 -4.55
C THR A 40 -3.06 2.91 -4.39
N GLU A 41 -3.02 2.13 -5.46
CA GLU A 41 -2.63 0.72 -5.43
C GLU A 41 -1.25 0.51 -4.77
N SER A 42 -0.28 1.39 -5.06
CA SER A 42 1.07 1.28 -4.50
C SER A 42 1.12 1.41 -2.98
N LEU A 43 0.15 2.07 -2.33
CA LEU A 43 0.08 2.16 -0.86
C LEU A 43 -0.28 0.81 -0.20
N LEU A 44 -0.81 -0.13 -0.98
CA LEU A 44 -1.16 -1.47 -0.51
C LEU A 44 0.00 -2.45 -0.61
N PHE A 45 1.07 -2.10 -1.32
CA PHE A 45 2.16 -3.02 -1.64
C PHE A 45 3.36 -2.78 -0.71
N PRO A 46 3.62 -3.70 0.25
CA PRO A 46 4.79 -3.60 1.11
C PRO A 46 6.07 -3.59 0.27
N PHE A 47 7.11 -2.93 0.77
CA PHE A 47 8.39 -2.68 0.08
C PHE A 47 8.34 -1.66 -1.07
N ILE A 48 7.15 -1.33 -1.57
CA ILE A 48 6.94 -0.35 -2.65
C ILE A 48 6.38 0.97 -2.10
N GLY A 49 5.28 0.90 -1.35
CA GLY A 49 4.63 2.07 -0.75
C GLY A 49 4.03 1.74 0.61
N GLY A 50 3.29 2.70 1.16
CA GLY A 50 2.67 2.60 2.47
C GLY A 50 2.64 3.96 3.17
N ASP A 51 1.86 4.04 4.23
CA ASP A 51 1.76 5.22 5.07
C ASP A 51 3.01 5.35 5.92
N SER A 52 3.54 6.56 6.04
CA SER A 52 4.74 6.79 6.86
C SER A 52 4.40 6.62 8.33
N VAL A 53 5.25 5.94 9.09
CA VAL A 53 5.13 5.83 10.54
C VAL A 53 6.14 6.74 11.22
N SER A 54 5.78 7.25 12.39
CA SER A 54 6.71 7.98 13.25
C SER A 54 7.81 7.05 13.73
N GLY A 55 9.04 7.29 13.29
CA GLY A 55 10.22 6.57 13.71
C GLY A 55 11.45 7.29 13.18
N GLU A 56 12.55 7.23 13.92
CA GLU A 56 13.81 7.71 13.39
C GLU A 56 14.18 6.89 12.15
N ILE A 57 14.59 7.56 11.08
CA ILE A 57 15.11 6.88 9.88
C ILE A 57 16.36 6.07 10.25
N GLY A 58 17.11 6.49 11.29
CA GLY A 58 18.21 5.73 11.89
C GLY A 58 19.19 5.16 10.87
N ASP A 59 19.79 4.02 11.20
CA ASP A 59 20.62 3.20 10.28
C ASP A 59 19.78 2.44 9.22
N ARG A 60 18.51 2.81 9.00
CA ARG A 60 17.68 2.17 7.95
C ARG A 60 17.94 2.85 6.62
N ASP A 61 18.28 2.05 5.61
CA ASP A 61 18.44 2.55 4.23
C ASP A 61 17.16 3.18 3.67
N TYR A 62 15.99 2.84 4.24
CA TYR A 62 14.68 3.30 3.77
C TYR A 62 13.75 3.74 4.91
N PRO A 63 12.91 4.76 4.66
CA PRO A 63 11.94 5.23 5.63
C PRO A 63 10.93 4.13 5.99
N PRO A 64 10.58 3.98 7.28
CA PRO A 64 9.62 2.99 7.72
C PRO A 64 8.21 3.36 7.26
N SER A 65 7.40 2.34 6.97
CA SER A 65 6.00 2.51 6.58
C SER A 65 5.10 1.44 7.16
N ILE A 66 3.80 1.67 7.13
CA ILE A 66 2.80 0.64 7.37
C ILE A 66 1.84 0.56 6.19
N ASN A 67 1.50 -0.66 5.79
CA ASN A 67 0.44 -0.88 4.81
C ASN A 67 -0.84 -1.21 5.58
N LEU A 68 -1.95 -0.57 5.23
CA LEU A 68 -3.24 -0.80 5.88
C LEU A 68 -3.90 -2.10 5.36
N ILE A 69 -3.19 -3.21 5.48
CA ILE A 69 -3.59 -4.57 5.15
C ILE A 69 -3.01 -5.54 6.18
N LEU A 70 -3.65 -6.70 6.34
CA LEU A 70 -3.07 -7.78 7.14
C LEU A 70 -1.81 -8.35 6.44
N PRO A 71 -0.76 -8.75 7.20
CA PRO A 71 -0.71 -8.83 8.65
C PRO A 71 -0.22 -7.54 9.34
N TYR A 72 0.06 -6.45 8.62
CA TYR A 72 0.65 -5.23 9.19
C TYR A 72 -0.37 -4.43 9.99
N GLN A 73 -1.54 -4.16 9.42
CA GLN A 73 -2.62 -3.45 10.10
C GLN A 73 -4.00 -3.85 9.58
N TYR A 74 -4.95 -3.98 10.49
CA TYR A 74 -6.35 -4.21 10.10
C TYR A 74 -6.93 -2.95 9.43
N PRO A 75 -7.47 -3.03 8.19
CA PRO A 75 -8.02 -1.89 7.45
C PRO A 75 -9.37 -1.40 8.03
N LYS A 76 -9.30 -0.66 9.14
CA LYS A 76 -10.49 -0.13 9.84
C LYS A 76 -11.29 0.89 9.02
N TYR A 77 -10.70 1.47 7.97
CA TYR A 77 -11.37 2.41 7.07
C TYR A 77 -12.37 1.72 6.12
N LEU A 78 -12.29 0.40 5.94
CA LEU A 78 -13.27 -0.37 5.16
C LEU A 78 -14.52 -0.66 5.99
N HIS A 79 -15.28 0.38 6.29
CA HIS A 79 -16.52 0.31 7.05
C HIS A 79 -17.52 -0.69 6.42
N GLY A 80 -18.05 -1.58 7.25
CA GLY A 80 -19.07 -2.57 6.87
C GLY A 80 -18.54 -3.80 6.11
N ALA A 81 -17.24 -3.87 5.80
CA ALA A 81 -16.66 -5.05 5.17
C ALA A 81 -16.53 -6.20 6.20
N PRO A 82 -17.08 -7.39 5.91
CA PRO A 82 -17.00 -8.51 6.85
C PRO A 82 -15.56 -9.04 6.93
N PRO A 83 -15.14 -9.68 8.05
CA PRO A 83 -13.77 -10.17 8.22
C PRO A 83 -13.23 -11.02 7.06
N PRO A 84 -14.00 -11.94 6.43
CA PRO A 84 -13.53 -12.67 5.24
C PRO A 84 -13.17 -11.78 4.06
N ALA A 85 -13.91 -10.69 3.82
CA ALA A 85 -13.62 -9.75 2.74
C ALA A 85 -12.34 -8.96 3.01
N ILE A 86 -12.12 -8.54 4.27
CA ILE A 86 -10.86 -7.90 4.71
C ILE A 86 -9.65 -8.82 4.50
N ARG A 87 -9.82 -10.10 4.82
CA ARG A 87 -8.79 -11.12 4.57
C ARG A 87 -8.54 -11.27 3.07
N GLN A 88 -9.58 -11.39 2.25
CA GLN A 88 -9.42 -11.50 0.80
C GLN A 88 -8.71 -10.27 0.22
N TYR A 89 -9.11 -9.07 0.62
CA TYR A 89 -8.49 -7.80 0.23
C TYR A 89 -6.98 -7.80 0.53
N SER A 90 -6.62 -8.08 1.78
CA SER A 90 -5.21 -8.11 2.22
C SER A 90 -4.41 -9.20 1.48
N ARG A 91 -5.00 -10.37 1.26
CA ARG A 91 -4.37 -11.47 0.52
C ARG A 91 -4.09 -11.10 -0.93
N VAL A 92 -5.01 -10.38 -1.59
CA VAL A 92 -4.83 -9.92 -2.96
C VAL A 92 -3.70 -8.90 -3.02
N ALA A 93 -3.69 -7.92 -2.11
CA ALA A 93 -2.62 -6.92 -2.04
C ALA A 93 -1.23 -7.56 -1.86
N LEU A 94 -1.07 -8.49 -0.91
CA LEU A 94 0.19 -9.20 -0.70
C LEU A 94 0.63 -10.03 -1.92
N LYS A 95 -0.31 -10.70 -2.60
CA LYS A 95 -0.02 -11.48 -3.82
C LYS A 95 0.40 -10.57 -4.98
N ASN A 96 -0.24 -9.42 -5.13
CA ASN A 96 0.13 -8.44 -6.15
C ASN A 96 1.52 -7.88 -5.87
N ALA A 97 1.80 -7.47 -4.63
CA ALA A 97 3.14 -7.02 -4.21
C ALA A 97 4.20 -8.10 -4.49
N LEU A 98 3.91 -9.36 -4.12
CA LEU A 98 4.82 -10.48 -4.37
C LEU A 98 5.09 -10.67 -5.87
N THR A 99 4.05 -10.56 -6.69
CA THR A 99 4.16 -10.70 -8.15
C THR A 99 5.06 -9.59 -8.73
N VAL A 100 4.79 -8.33 -8.35
CA VAL A 100 5.60 -7.18 -8.80
C VAL A 100 7.05 -7.32 -8.36
N MET A 101 7.29 -7.63 -7.08
CA MET A 101 8.66 -7.77 -6.55
C MET A 101 9.41 -8.94 -7.18
N THR A 102 8.76 -10.09 -7.40
CA THR A 102 9.39 -11.23 -8.07
C THR A 102 9.83 -10.87 -9.49
N VAL A 103 8.95 -10.23 -10.28
CA VAL A 103 9.29 -9.79 -11.63
C VAL A 103 10.42 -8.77 -11.59
N LEU A 104 10.39 -7.81 -10.67
CA LEU A 104 11.42 -6.79 -10.54
C LEU A 104 12.77 -7.39 -10.18
N GLU A 105 12.82 -8.30 -9.20
CA GLU A 105 14.03 -9.02 -8.77
C GLU A 105 14.63 -9.84 -9.92
N GLU A 106 13.80 -10.55 -10.70
CA GLU A 106 14.26 -11.32 -11.87
C GLU A 106 14.84 -10.42 -12.96
N ARG A 107 14.16 -9.31 -13.26
CA ARG A 107 14.61 -8.36 -14.30
C ARG A 107 15.89 -7.67 -13.87
N TYR A 108 15.98 -7.28 -12.61
CA TYR A 108 17.17 -6.65 -12.05
C TYR A 108 18.37 -7.58 -12.08
N LEU A 109 18.21 -8.85 -11.66
CA LEU A 109 19.27 -9.86 -11.74
C LEU A 109 19.78 -10.07 -13.17
N LYS A 110 18.88 -10.11 -14.15
CA LYS A 110 19.24 -10.25 -15.57
C LYS A 110 20.01 -9.04 -16.12
N LEU A 111 19.71 -7.84 -15.65
CA LEU A 111 20.32 -6.60 -16.15
C LEU A 111 21.63 -6.24 -15.42
N GLN A 112 21.70 -6.51 -14.12
CA GLN A 112 22.81 -6.08 -13.25
C GLN A 112 23.75 -7.23 -12.85
N GLY A 113 23.38 -8.49 -13.11
CA GLY A 113 24.16 -9.68 -12.73
C GLY A 113 24.18 -9.97 -11.23
N THR A 114 23.27 -9.37 -10.46
CA THR A 114 23.24 -9.43 -9.00
C THR A 114 21.82 -9.25 -8.47
N SER A 115 21.52 -9.80 -7.30
CA SER A 115 20.17 -9.81 -6.74
C SER A 115 19.70 -8.43 -6.27
N LEU A 116 18.42 -8.13 -6.46
CA LEU A 116 17.76 -6.96 -5.88
C LEU A 116 17.39 -7.25 -4.42
N THR A 117 18.39 -7.16 -3.54
CA THR A 117 18.17 -7.32 -2.09
C THR A 117 17.46 -6.11 -1.51
N LEU A 118 16.97 -6.22 -0.27
CA LEU A 118 16.36 -5.10 0.44
C LEU A 118 17.25 -3.87 0.43
N ARG A 119 18.56 -4.02 0.70
CA ARG A 119 19.56 -2.93 0.63
C ARG A 119 19.54 -2.17 -0.70
N ARG A 120 19.18 -2.83 -1.80
CA ARG A 120 19.32 -2.31 -3.16
C ARG A 120 17.99 -1.89 -3.79
N LEU A 121 16.89 -1.91 -3.04
CA LEU A 121 15.57 -1.52 -3.55
C LEU A 121 15.58 -0.13 -4.21
N GLY A 122 16.36 0.82 -3.69
CA GLY A 122 16.50 2.16 -4.24
C GLY A 122 17.11 2.21 -5.65
N GLU A 123 17.76 1.14 -6.11
CA GLU A 123 18.29 1.06 -7.47
C GLU A 123 17.20 0.74 -8.51
N ALA A 124 16.06 0.19 -8.08
CA ALA A 124 14.95 -0.21 -8.95
C ALA A 124 13.65 0.57 -8.67
N LEU A 125 13.51 1.15 -7.47
CA LEU A 125 12.33 1.88 -7.02
C LEU A 125 12.71 3.30 -6.64
N VAL A 126 11.89 4.29 -7.01
CA VAL A 126 12.17 5.71 -6.75
C VAL A 126 12.17 6.03 -5.26
N ARG A 127 11.22 5.47 -4.52
CA ARG A 127 11.03 5.69 -3.07
C ARG A 127 10.52 4.41 -2.41
N PRO A 128 11.33 3.35 -2.32
CA PRO A 128 10.96 2.14 -1.61
C PRO A 128 10.73 2.44 -0.12
N ARG A 129 9.99 1.56 0.53
CA ARG A 129 9.67 1.65 1.95
C ARG A 129 10.05 0.36 2.65
N LEU A 130 10.29 0.41 3.95
CA LEU A 130 10.41 -0.81 4.76
C LEU A 130 9.19 -0.93 5.67
N PRO A 131 8.38 -2.00 5.55
CA PRO A 131 7.26 -2.21 6.45
C PRO A 131 7.74 -2.28 7.90
N ASP A 132 7.12 -1.53 8.81
CA ASP A 132 7.56 -1.50 10.19
C ASP A 132 7.19 -2.80 10.91
N LYS A 133 8.18 -3.37 11.62
CA LYS A 133 8.04 -4.59 12.44
C LYS A 133 8.27 -4.31 13.93
N GLY A 134 8.40 -3.03 14.31
CA GLY A 134 8.73 -2.59 15.66
C GLY A 134 10.24 -2.50 15.90
N ALA A 135 10.62 -2.30 17.16
CA ALA A 135 12.01 -2.01 17.55
C ALA A 135 12.91 -3.24 17.71
N ASN A 136 12.33 -4.42 17.95
CA ASN A 136 13.09 -5.64 18.29
C ASN A 136 13.17 -6.64 17.13
N VAL A 137 12.68 -6.27 15.94
CA VAL A 137 12.69 -7.10 14.74
C VAL A 137 13.32 -6.29 13.63
N GLU A 138 14.44 -6.80 13.13
CA GLU A 138 15.18 -6.17 12.04
C GLU A 138 15.09 -7.02 10.77
N TYR A 139 15.16 -6.34 9.63
CA TYR A 139 15.27 -7.00 8.34
C TYR A 139 16.72 -7.40 8.09
N ASP A 140 16.94 -8.63 7.61
CA ASP A 140 18.18 -8.94 6.91
C ASP A 140 18.20 -8.19 5.57
N LEU A 141 19.03 -7.16 5.46
CA LEU A 141 19.12 -6.32 4.28
C LEU A 141 19.68 -7.07 3.04
N ASN A 142 20.22 -8.27 3.22
CA ASN A 142 20.65 -9.14 2.11
C ASN A 142 19.52 -10.06 1.60
N ALA A 143 18.38 -10.09 2.28
CA ALA A 143 17.21 -10.84 1.83
C ALA A 143 16.52 -10.18 0.63
N LEU A 144 15.69 -10.96 -0.05
CA LEU A 144 14.80 -10.49 -1.11
C LEU A 144 13.47 -10.01 -0.51
N ALA A 145 12.88 -8.95 -1.06
CA ALA A 145 11.56 -8.47 -0.65
C ALA A 145 10.49 -9.55 -0.89
N SER A 146 10.59 -10.30 -1.99
CA SER A 146 9.68 -11.42 -2.30
C SER A 146 9.73 -12.52 -1.24
N SER A 147 10.88 -12.76 -0.61
CA SER A 147 11.02 -13.71 0.50
C SER A 147 10.27 -13.21 1.74
N CYS A 148 10.45 -11.94 2.11
CA CYS A 148 9.70 -11.33 3.21
C CYS A 148 8.19 -11.37 2.96
N LEU A 149 7.75 -11.05 1.74
CA LEU A 149 6.33 -11.12 1.36
C LEU A 149 5.76 -12.54 1.45
N LYS A 150 6.53 -13.57 1.13
CA LYS A 150 6.11 -14.97 1.34
C LYS A 150 5.91 -15.28 2.83
N ASP A 151 6.77 -14.75 3.70
CA ASP A 151 6.59 -14.85 5.15
C ASP A 151 5.38 -14.08 5.65
N ASP A 152 5.15 -12.87 5.14
CA ASP A 152 3.98 -12.07 5.49
C ASP A 152 2.68 -12.76 5.08
N ILE A 153 2.64 -13.42 3.91
CA ILE A 153 1.51 -14.26 3.48
C ILE A 153 1.32 -15.46 4.43
N ARG A 154 2.41 -16.10 4.88
CA ARG A 154 2.34 -17.19 5.87
C ARG A 154 1.80 -16.69 7.21
N GLN A 155 2.28 -15.55 7.70
CA GLN A 155 1.82 -14.92 8.93
C GLN A 155 0.33 -14.57 8.83
N MET A 156 -0.09 -13.97 7.72
CA MET A 156 -1.48 -13.62 7.45
C MET A 156 -2.40 -14.86 7.49
N ARG A 157 -1.95 -16.00 6.95
CA ARG A 157 -2.70 -17.25 7.02
C ARG A 157 -2.88 -17.74 8.45
N ARG A 158 -1.85 -17.64 9.30
CA ARG A 158 -1.91 -18.08 10.72
C ARG A 158 -2.91 -17.26 11.53
N ILE A 159 -2.93 -15.93 11.34
CA ILE A 159 -3.90 -15.06 12.03
C ILE A 159 -5.31 -15.22 11.47
N SER A 160 -5.45 -15.66 10.22
CA SER A 160 -6.76 -15.87 9.58
C SER A 160 -7.46 -17.14 10.07
N THR A 161 -6.73 -18.09 10.64
CA THR A 161 -7.26 -19.35 11.20
C THR A 161 -7.60 -19.25 12.69
N ALA A 162 -7.39 -18.10 13.34
CA ALA A 162 -7.49 -17.96 14.78
C ALA A 162 -8.83 -17.37 15.30
N GLU A 163 -9.77 -17.04 14.43
CA GLU A 163 -11.09 -16.52 14.84
C GLU A 163 -12.20 -17.15 13.98
N ASP A 164 -12.52 -18.40 14.31
CA ASP A 164 -13.78 -19.08 13.98
C ASP A 164 -14.37 -19.65 15.30
N VAL A 165 -14.67 -18.76 16.26
CA VAL A 165 -15.61 -18.97 17.38
C VAL A 165 -16.45 -17.71 17.55
#